data_AF-W4LLD0-F1
#
_entry.id   AF-W4LLD0-F1
#
_cell.length_a   1.000
_cell.length_b   1.000
_cell.length_c   1.000
_cell.angle_alpha   90.00
_cell.angle_beta   90.00
_cell.angle_gamma   90.00
#
_symmetry.space_group_name_H-M   'P 1'
#
loop_
_entity.id
_entity.type
_entity.pdbx_description
1 polymer ?
#
loop_
_entity_poly.entity_id
_entity_poly.type
_entity_poly.pdbx_seq_one_letter_code
_entity_poly.pdbx_strand_id
1 'polypeptide(L)'
;MSHNEQQDHQSSQRDEASLAPLQQHEAYRAFVHECQACQQEIEPDWQACAHCGTRLATACPGCGNPLPPAGAQLCPSCGLSIPPTHS
;
A
#
# COMPACT_ATOMS: atom_id res chain seq x y z
N MET A 1 62.39 5.74 -12.13
CA MET A 1 61.41 6.64 -12.79
C MET A 1 60.06 6.04 -12.47
N SER A 2 59.41 6.55 -11.44
CA SER A 2 58.13 6.07 -10.91
C SER A 2 57.00 7.05 -11.26
N HIS A 3 55.77 6.55 -11.09
CA HIS A 3 54.44 7.21 -11.13
C HIS A 3 53.65 6.83 -12.39
N ASN A 4 52.80 5.79 -12.38
CA ASN A 4 51.57 5.52 -11.61
C ASN A 4 50.33 6.18 -12.24
N GLU A 5 49.88 5.66 -13.39
CA GLU A 5 48.60 5.95 -14.05
C GLU A 5 47.47 5.10 -13.44
N GLN A 6 47.11 5.41 -12.20
CA GLN A 6 45.99 4.77 -11.50
C GLN A 6 45.11 5.86 -10.88
N GLN A 7 44.46 6.69 -11.70
CA GLN A 7 43.61 7.77 -11.19
C GLN A 7 42.30 8.05 -11.97
N ASP A 8 41.81 7.12 -12.79
CA ASP A 8 40.53 7.34 -13.51
C ASP A 8 39.31 6.61 -12.91
N HIS A 9 39.50 5.60 -12.05
CA HIS A 9 38.41 4.73 -11.59
C HIS A 9 37.81 5.07 -10.21
N GLN A 10 38.21 6.18 -9.57
CA GLN A 10 37.88 6.43 -8.16
C GLN A 10 36.75 7.46 -7.93
N SER A 11 36.30 8.17 -8.97
CA SER A 11 35.34 9.28 -8.82
C SER A 11 33.87 8.86 -8.82
N SER A 12 33.52 7.62 -9.20
CA SER A 12 32.13 7.18 -9.37
C SER A 12 31.53 6.40 -8.20
N GLN A 13 32.29 6.13 -7.13
CA GLN A 13 31.87 5.22 -6.04
C GLN A 13 31.46 5.93 -4.73
N ARG A 14 31.33 7.27 -4.73
CA ARG A 14 31.13 8.08 -3.52
C ARG A 14 29.71 8.57 -3.27
N ASP A 15 28.73 8.13 -4.07
CA ASP A 15 27.32 8.53 -3.93
C ASP A 15 26.36 7.36 -3.64
N GLU A 16 26.79 6.10 -3.78
CA GLU A 16 25.92 4.93 -3.61
C GLU A 16 25.66 4.57 -2.13
N ALA A 17 26.60 4.90 -1.23
CA ALA A 17 26.51 4.55 0.19
C ALA A 17 25.54 5.42 1.02
N SER A 18 25.04 6.54 0.46
CA SER A 18 24.17 7.48 1.17
C SER A 18 22.67 7.25 0.94
N LEU A 19 22.29 6.35 0.03
CA LEU A 19 20.88 6.08 -0.33
C LEU A 19 20.30 4.82 0.34
N ALA A 20 21.15 3.97 0.92
CA ALA A 20 20.73 2.76 1.61
C ALA A 20 19.67 2.97 2.74
N PRO A 21 19.71 4.06 3.54
CA PRO A 21 18.70 4.28 4.59
C PRO A 21 17.30 4.61 4.03
N LEU A 22 17.22 5.24 2.86
CA LEU A 22 15.96 5.67 2.26
C LEU A 22 15.25 4.52 1.53
N GLN A 23 16.02 3.61 0.91
CA GLN A 23 15.48 2.41 0.25
C GLN A 23 14.75 1.49 1.23
N GLN A 24 15.18 1.44 2.50
CA GLN A 24 14.53 0.66 3.53
C GLN A 24 13.16 1.25 3.95
N HIS A 25 12.99 2.56 3.82
CA HIS A 25 11.73 3.24 4.11
C HIS A 25 10.67 2.99 3.03
N GLU A 26 11.07 2.93 1.75
CA GLU A 26 10.15 2.60 0.65
C GLU A 26 9.55 1.21 0.79
N ALA A 27 10.37 0.21 1.16
CA ALA A 27 9.90 -1.15 1.38
C ALA A 27 8.86 -1.18 2.50
N TYR A 28 9.14 -0.54 3.64
CA TYR A 28 8.19 -0.45 4.76
C TYR A 28 6.86 0.19 4.35
N ARG A 29 6.89 1.29 3.59
CA ARG A 29 5.69 1.97 3.08
C ARG A 29 4.90 1.12 2.08
N ALA A 30 5.55 0.22 1.36
CA ALA A 30 4.87 -0.70 0.45
C ALA A 30 4.13 -1.84 1.19
N PHE A 31 4.50 -2.14 2.43
CA PHE A 31 3.85 -3.18 3.23
C PHE A 31 2.77 -2.64 4.17
N VAL A 32 2.87 -1.38 4.59
CA VAL A 32 1.85 -0.75 5.43
C VAL A 32 0.68 -0.29 4.56
N HIS A 33 -0.49 -0.90 4.77
CA HIS A 33 -1.74 -0.41 4.20
C HIS A 33 -2.43 0.50 5.21
N GLU A 34 -2.86 1.68 4.76
CA GLU A 34 -3.56 2.66 5.57
C GLU A 34 -4.93 3.00 4.99
N CYS A 35 -5.90 3.22 5.88
CA CYS A 35 -7.23 3.68 5.50
C CYS A 35 -7.15 5.10 4.94
N GLN A 36 -7.57 5.30 3.71
CA GLN A 36 -7.57 6.64 3.07
C GLN A 36 -8.48 7.65 3.78
N ALA A 37 -9.48 7.20 4.54
CA ALA A 37 -10.41 8.07 5.25
C ALA A 37 -9.90 8.55 6.62
N CYS A 38 -9.22 7.69 7.39
CA CYS A 38 -8.79 8.00 8.77
C CYS A 38 -7.29 7.85 9.03
N GLN A 39 -6.51 7.46 8.03
CA GLN A 39 -5.06 7.23 8.09
C GLN A 39 -4.60 6.22 9.17
N GLN A 40 -5.49 5.33 9.60
CA GLN A 40 -5.13 4.21 10.49
C GLN A 40 -4.67 3.01 9.67
N GLU A 41 -3.78 2.20 10.26
CA GLU A 41 -3.31 0.95 9.66
C GLU A 41 -4.47 -0.03 9.46
N ILE A 42 -4.50 -0.71 8.32
CA ILE A 42 -5.51 -1.68 7.94
C ILE A 42 -4.84 -2.96 7.42
N GLU A 43 -5.49 -4.09 7.64
CA GLU A 43 -5.07 -5.32 6.98
C GLU A 43 -5.65 -5.38 5.55
N PRO A 44 -4.91 -5.97 4.59
CA PRO A 44 -5.35 -6.07 3.21
C PRO A 44 -6.63 -6.91 3.01
N ASP A 45 -6.95 -7.81 3.95
CA ASP A 45 -8.15 -8.67 3.90
C ASP A 45 -9.39 -8.00 4.53
N TRP A 46 -9.24 -6.81 5.11
CA TRP A 46 -10.37 -6.12 5.76
C TRP A 46 -11.40 -5.63 4.74
N GLN A 47 -12.66 -5.94 5.03
CA GLN A 47 -13.79 -5.50 4.20
C GLN A 47 -14.19 -4.04 4.50
N ALA A 48 -13.99 -3.62 5.74
CA ALA A 48 -14.21 -2.27 6.25
C ALA A 48 -13.17 -1.94 7.32
N CYS A 49 -12.83 -0.66 7.44
CA CYS A 49 -11.91 -0.18 8.45
C CYS A 49 -12.53 -0.32 9.85
N ALA A 50 -11.84 -1.01 10.76
CA ALA A 50 -12.29 -1.16 12.14
C ALA A 50 -12.29 0.18 12.93
N HIS A 51 -11.57 1.20 12.45
CA HIS A 51 -11.42 2.49 13.13
C HIS A 51 -12.51 3.50 12.75
N CYS A 52 -12.89 3.58 11.47
CA CYS A 52 -13.88 4.56 10.98
C CYS A 52 -15.10 3.93 10.30
N GLY A 53 -15.09 2.63 10.02
CA GLY A 53 -16.17 1.93 9.33
C GLY A 53 -16.19 2.15 7.81
N THR A 54 -15.27 2.91 7.23
CA THR A 54 -15.18 3.08 5.76
C THR A 54 -14.94 1.73 5.10
N ARG A 55 -15.70 1.45 4.04
CA ARG A 55 -15.51 0.27 3.20
C ARG A 55 -14.14 0.29 2.51
N LEU A 56 -13.45 -0.84 2.57
CA LEU A 56 -12.13 -1.06 1.96
C LEU A 56 -12.21 -2.02 0.76
N ALA A 57 -13.08 -3.03 0.84
CA ALA A 57 -13.22 -4.02 -0.23
C ALA A 57 -13.89 -3.45 -1.49
N THR A 58 -13.34 -3.84 -2.64
CA THR A 58 -13.85 -3.51 -3.99
C THR A 58 -14.64 -4.68 -4.62
N ALA A 59 -14.46 -5.89 -4.11
CA ALA A 59 -15.18 -7.09 -4.53
C ALA A 59 -15.92 -7.76 -3.36
N CYS A 60 -17.00 -8.47 -3.66
CA CYS A 60 -17.81 -9.17 -2.68
C CYS A 60 -17.04 -10.40 -2.16
N PRO A 61 -16.86 -10.57 -0.84
CA PRO A 61 -16.13 -11.73 -0.31
C PRO A 61 -16.90 -13.05 -0.47
N GLY A 62 -18.22 -12.99 -0.68
CA GLY A 62 -19.04 -14.18 -0.88
C GLY A 62 -18.99 -14.74 -2.31
N CYS A 63 -19.02 -13.86 -3.32
CA CYS A 63 -19.14 -14.29 -4.73
C CYS A 63 -18.07 -13.73 -5.66
N GLY A 64 -17.16 -12.88 -5.18
CA GLY A 64 -16.09 -12.27 -5.96
C GLY A 64 -16.53 -11.17 -6.94
N ASN A 65 -17.84 -10.92 -7.08
CA ASN A 65 -18.32 -9.88 -7.99
C ASN A 65 -17.95 -8.47 -7.51
N PRO A 66 -17.75 -7.51 -8.43
CA PRO A 66 -17.52 -6.11 -8.08
C PRO A 66 -18.63 -5.58 -7.18
N LEU A 67 -18.23 -4.87 -6.15
CA LEU A 67 -19.18 -4.28 -5.23
C LEU A 67 -19.85 -3.05 -5.86
N PRO A 68 -21.16 -2.86 -5.65
CA PRO A 68 -21.86 -1.66 -6.09
C PRO A 68 -21.29 -0.39 -5.41
N PRO A 69 -21.53 0.79 -6.01
CA PRO A 69 -21.12 2.09 -5.44
C PRO A 69 -21.76 2.34 -4.07
N ALA A 70 -21.24 3.34 -3.36
CA ALA A 70 -21.63 3.67 -1.99
C ALA A 70 -23.16 3.72 -1.79
N GLY A 71 -23.65 3.11 -0.72
CA GLY A 71 -25.06 3.11 -0.33
C GLY A 71 -25.77 1.75 -0.40
N ALA A 72 -25.24 0.77 -1.14
CA ALA A 72 -25.79 -0.58 -1.14
C ALA A 72 -25.48 -1.31 0.19
N GLN A 73 -26.49 -1.94 0.80
CA GLN A 73 -26.32 -2.74 2.03
C GLN A 73 -26.24 -4.25 1.76
N LEU A 74 -26.53 -4.68 0.53
CA LEU A 74 -26.56 -6.09 0.11
C LEU A 74 -25.91 -6.23 -1.27
N CYS A 75 -25.19 -7.34 -1.48
CA CYS A 75 -24.66 -7.69 -2.79
C CYS A 75 -25.80 -8.10 -3.73
N PRO A 76 -25.97 -7.48 -4.91
CA PRO A 76 -27.03 -7.84 -5.84
C PRO A 76 -26.86 -9.23 -6.46
N SER A 77 -25.64 -9.78 -6.46
CA SER A 77 -25.34 -11.09 -7.08
C SER A 77 -25.55 -12.26 -6.13
N CYS A 78 -25.27 -12.10 -4.83
CA CYS A 78 -25.33 -13.21 -3.86
C CYS A 78 -26.12 -12.92 -2.58
N GLY A 79 -26.57 -11.68 -2.36
CA GLY A 79 -27.32 -11.29 -1.18
C GLY A 79 -26.50 -11.09 0.10
N LEU A 80 -25.17 -11.20 0.05
CA LEU A 80 -24.32 -10.97 1.23
C LEU A 80 -24.40 -9.51 1.71
N SER A 81 -24.45 -9.31 3.03
CA SER A 81 -24.41 -7.96 3.62
C SER A 81 -23.10 -7.24 3.31
N ILE A 82 -23.25 -5.97 2.98
CA ILE A 82 -22.17 -5.05 2.63
C ILE A 82 -22.00 -4.04 3.77
N PRO A 83 -20.77 -3.82 4.28
CA PRO A 83 -20.53 -2.74 5.23
C PRO A 83 -20.79 -1.37 4.56
N PRO A 84 -21.42 -0.42 5.27
CA PRO A 84 -21.74 0.89 4.73
C PRO A 84 -20.47 1.67 4.39
N THR A 85 -20.57 2.55 3.40
CA THR A 85 -19.49 3.50 3.09
C THR A 85 -19.77 4.77 3.89
N HIS A 86 -19.04 4.97 4.99
CA HIS A 86 -19.05 6.27 5.68
C HIS A 86 -18.31 7.28 4.80
N SER A 87 -19.01 8.34 4.41
CA SER A 87 -18.51 9.45 3.57
C SER A 87 -18.35 10.72 4.37
#